data_AF-A0A2U2PI34-F1
#
_entry.id   AF-A0A2U2PI34-F1
#
_cell.length_a   1.000
_cell.length_b   1.000
_cell.length_c   1.000
_cell.angle_alpha   90.00
_cell.angle_beta   90.00
_cell.angle_gamma   90.00
#
_symmetry.space_group_name_H-M   'P 1'
#
loop_
_entity.id
_entity.type
_entity.pdbx_description
1 polymer ?
#
loop_
_entity_poly.entity_id
_entity_poly.type
_entity_poly.pdbx_seq_one_letter_code
_entity_poly.pdbx_strand_id
1 'polypeptide(L)'
;MAQTVIHKADTRGKADHGWLNSYHTFSFSGYYDPSRVHFGALRVLNDDTVAAKQGFGRHPHDNMEIISIPLEGDLQHEDSMGNVAVIKKGDIQVMSAGTGIYHSEYNKNNDQLVKFLQIWVFPNKRDVTPRYDQISLNPADRHNKLQQILSPSADDEGVWIHQNAWFHIGHFDAGVKAEYTIKDQDNGVYAFILSGNVSINGHSLSARDGIGIWETDKLDITADTEAEFLLMDVPMTVRL
;
A
#
# COMPACT_ATOMS: atom_id res chain seq x y z
N MET A 1 -17.89 -10.91 -16.88
CA MET A 1 -17.89 -9.44 -16.86
C MET A 1 -17.05 -9.06 -15.67
N ALA A 2 -16.16 -8.07 -15.79
CA ALA A 2 -15.34 -7.64 -14.67
C ALA A 2 -16.22 -7.27 -13.47
N GLN A 3 -15.79 -7.69 -12.29
CA GLN A 3 -16.41 -7.31 -11.03
C GLN A 3 -15.70 -6.10 -10.46
N THR A 4 -16.45 -5.22 -9.77
CA THR A 4 -15.92 -3.97 -9.25
C THR A 4 -16.48 -3.66 -7.87
N VAL A 5 -15.64 -3.11 -6.99
CA VAL A 5 -16.04 -2.49 -5.72
C VAL A 5 -15.37 -1.11 -5.61
N ILE A 6 -16.10 -0.08 -5.17
CA ILE A 6 -15.57 1.28 -5.00
C ILE A 6 -15.66 1.68 -3.54
N HIS A 7 -14.57 2.18 -2.98
CA HIS A 7 -14.49 2.73 -1.63
C HIS A 7 -14.16 4.22 -1.70
N LYS A 8 -15.16 5.07 -1.41
CA LYS A 8 -14.98 6.53 -1.42
C LYS A 8 -14.20 7.02 -0.20
N ALA A 9 -13.36 8.03 -0.38
CA ALA A 9 -12.45 8.54 0.63
C ALA A 9 -13.10 8.87 1.98
N ASP A 10 -14.30 9.45 1.93
CA ASP A 10 -15.11 9.91 3.07
C ASP A 10 -15.87 8.78 3.80
N THR A 11 -15.87 7.58 3.22
CA THR A 11 -16.49 6.38 3.81
C THR A 11 -15.49 5.49 4.56
N ARG A 12 -14.21 5.86 4.60
CA ARG A 12 -13.16 5.11 5.31
C ARG A 12 -13.38 5.18 6.82
N GLY A 13 -12.98 4.12 7.52
CA GLY A 13 -12.89 4.16 8.98
C GLY A 13 -11.90 5.24 9.41
N LYS A 14 -12.16 5.91 10.52
CA LYS A 14 -11.28 6.98 11.03
C LYS A 14 -10.92 6.71 12.48
N ALA A 15 -9.63 6.83 12.80
CA ALA A 15 -9.12 6.86 14.15
C ALA A 15 -8.30 8.15 14.36
N ASP A 16 -8.65 8.91 15.40
CA ASP A 16 -7.94 10.13 15.77
C ASP A 16 -7.55 10.03 17.25
N HIS A 17 -6.25 9.92 17.50
CA HIS A 17 -5.66 9.81 18.83
C HIS A 17 -4.87 11.08 19.20
N GLY A 18 -5.12 12.20 18.52
CA GLY A 18 -4.40 13.47 18.67
C GLY A 18 -3.01 13.45 18.02
N TRP A 19 -2.18 12.46 18.33
CA TRP A 19 -0.86 12.28 17.71
C TRP A 19 -0.90 11.48 16.40
N LEU A 20 -1.92 10.65 16.22
CA LEU A 20 -2.18 9.83 15.04
C LEU A 20 -3.55 10.18 14.48
N ASN A 21 -3.61 10.45 13.18
CA ASN A 21 -4.84 10.49 12.40
C ASN A 21 -4.72 9.44 11.30
N SER A 22 -5.57 8.42 11.38
CA SER A 22 -5.53 7.25 10.49
C SER A 22 -6.87 7.07 9.78
N TYR A 23 -6.81 6.86 8.46
CA TYR A 23 -7.96 6.46 7.66
C TYR A 23 -7.81 5.02 7.20
N HIS A 24 -8.75 4.16 7.59
CA HIS A 24 -8.76 2.73 7.33
C HIS A 24 -9.64 2.41 6.12
N THR A 25 -9.03 1.91 5.05
CA THR A 25 -9.80 1.40 3.90
C THR A 25 -10.52 0.10 4.23
N PHE A 26 -9.85 -0.79 4.97
CA PHE A 26 -10.38 -2.08 5.43
C PHE A 26 -10.53 -2.10 6.95
N SER A 27 -11.33 -3.02 7.46
CA SER A 27 -11.59 -3.23 8.89
C SER A 27 -10.29 -3.42 9.66
N PHE A 28 -10.00 -2.54 10.60
CA PHE A 28 -8.74 -2.52 11.32
C PHE A 28 -8.91 -1.97 12.73
N SER A 29 -8.22 -2.56 13.70
CA SER A 29 -8.30 -2.16 15.12
C SER A 29 -9.77 -2.11 15.59
N GLY A 30 -10.21 -0.99 16.17
CA GLY A 30 -11.59 -0.77 16.64
C GLY A 30 -12.61 -0.46 15.53
N TYR A 31 -12.18 -0.26 14.28
CA TYR A 31 -13.08 -0.06 13.15
C TYR A 31 -13.43 -1.38 12.46
N TYR A 32 -14.72 -1.66 12.32
CA TYR A 32 -15.24 -2.85 11.66
C TYR A 32 -16.35 -2.50 10.68
N ASP A 33 -16.18 -2.94 9.43
CA ASP A 33 -17.17 -2.94 8.37
C ASP A 33 -17.12 -4.33 7.69
N PRO A 34 -18.18 -5.15 7.82
CA PRO A 34 -18.19 -6.51 7.27
C PRO A 34 -18.08 -6.54 5.73
N SER A 35 -18.36 -5.43 5.04
CA SER A 35 -18.18 -5.31 3.58
C SER A 35 -16.75 -4.95 3.18
N ARG A 36 -15.90 -4.55 4.14
CA ARG A 36 -14.52 -4.09 3.92
C ARG A 36 -13.53 -4.83 4.81
N VAL A 37 -13.61 -6.16 4.92
CA VAL A 37 -12.66 -6.90 5.76
C VAL A 37 -11.27 -6.95 5.12
N HIS A 38 -11.21 -7.19 3.81
CA HIS A 38 -10.01 -7.22 2.97
C HIS A 38 -10.43 -7.22 1.48
N PHE A 39 -9.47 -7.03 0.57
CA PHE A 39 -9.65 -7.26 -0.87
C PHE A 39 -8.66 -8.33 -1.33
N GLY A 40 -9.13 -9.55 -1.62
CA GLY A 40 -8.22 -10.66 -1.89
C GLY A 40 -7.22 -10.83 -0.75
N ALA A 41 -5.92 -10.90 -1.06
CA ALA A 41 -4.84 -10.95 -0.08
C ALA A 41 -4.50 -9.59 0.58
N LEU A 42 -5.01 -8.46 0.08
CA LEU A 42 -4.80 -7.13 0.66
C LEU A 42 -5.65 -6.95 1.93
N ARG A 43 -5.02 -7.04 3.09
CA ARG A 43 -5.68 -7.07 4.41
C ARG A 43 -5.82 -5.68 5.04
N VAL A 44 -4.81 -4.83 4.93
CA VAL A 44 -4.81 -3.47 5.50
C VAL A 44 -4.32 -2.50 4.46
N LEU A 45 -4.96 -1.33 4.42
CA LEU A 45 -4.52 -0.14 3.70
C LEU A 45 -4.92 1.06 4.56
N ASN A 46 -3.99 1.49 5.40
CA ASN A 46 -4.15 2.67 6.24
C ASN A 46 -3.41 3.85 5.62
N ASP A 47 -4.02 5.02 5.71
CA ASP A 47 -3.46 6.32 5.31
C ASP A 47 -3.23 7.11 6.60
N ASP A 48 -1.99 7.06 7.07
CA ASP A 48 -1.59 7.48 8.42
C ASP A 48 -0.89 8.83 8.39
N THR A 49 -1.28 9.71 9.31
CA THR A 49 -0.57 10.97 9.60
C THR A 49 -0.14 10.98 11.06
N VAL A 50 1.16 11.07 11.31
CA VAL A 50 1.76 11.00 12.64
C VAL A 50 2.49 12.30 13.01
N ALA A 51 2.15 12.86 14.16
CA ALA A 51 2.75 14.06 14.74
C ALA A 51 4.27 13.93 14.95
N ALA A 52 4.97 15.07 14.94
CA ALA A 52 6.41 15.13 15.18
C ALA A 52 6.80 14.40 16.48
N LYS A 53 7.87 13.60 16.43
CA LYS A 53 8.41 12.80 17.55
C LYS A 53 7.45 11.75 18.13
N GLN A 54 6.30 11.51 17.51
CA GLN A 54 5.32 10.51 17.93
C GLN A 54 5.41 9.28 17.04
N GLY A 55 4.78 8.19 17.45
CA GLY A 55 4.87 6.93 16.71
C GLY A 55 4.23 5.76 17.42
N PHE A 56 4.29 4.63 16.74
CA PHE A 56 3.82 3.35 17.21
C PHE A 56 4.93 2.73 18.07
N GLY A 57 4.63 2.55 19.36
CA GLY A 57 5.51 1.82 20.28
C GLY A 57 5.73 0.37 19.84
N ARG A 58 6.69 -0.29 20.49
CA ARG A 58 7.06 -1.68 20.16
C ARG A 58 5.85 -2.63 20.26
N HIS A 59 5.50 -3.28 19.15
CA HIS A 59 4.38 -4.21 19.05
C HIS A 59 4.72 -5.42 18.16
N PRO A 60 4.07 -6.57 18.36
CA PRO A 60 4.33 -7.77 17.58
C PRO A 60 3.53 -7.82 16.27
N HIS A 61 4.10 -8.50 15.28
CA HIS A 61 3.41 -9.03 14.10
C HIS A 61 3.79 -10.49 13.89
N ASP A 62 2.90 -11.24 13.26
CA ASP A 62 3.07 -12.65 12.93
C ASP A 62 2.47 -12.92 11.55
N ASN A 63 3.18 -13.68 10.70
CA ASN A 63 2.68 -14.18 9.42
C ASN A 63 1.95 -13.11 8.56
N MET A 64 2.59 -11.96 8.36
CA MET A 64 2.09 -10.83 7.57
C MET A 64 3.23 -10.17 6.78
N GLU A 65 2.96 -9.79 5.53
CA GLU A 65 3.84 -8.93 4.75
C GLU A 65 3.40 -7.48 4.97
N ILE A 66 4.29 -6.65 5.51
CA ILE A 66 4.00 -5.27 5.94
C ILE A 66 4.82 -4.31 5.09
N ILE A 67 4.14 -3.42 4.36
CA ILE A 67 4.73 -2.48 3.41
C ILE A 67 4.43 -1.05 3.89
N SER A 68 5.48 -0.24 3.99
CA SER A 68 5.41 1.18 4.32
C SER A 68 5.82 2.04 3.12
N ILE A 69 4.94 2.96 2.71
CA ILE A 69 5.20 3.90 1.60
C ILE A 69 5.04 5.34 2.11
N PRO A 70 6.13 6.06 2.42
CA PRO A 70 6.04 7.46 2.83
C PRO A 70 5.60 8.38 1.70
N LEU A 71 4.64 9.26 2.02
CA LEU A 71 4.10 10.28 1.12
C LEU A 71 4.67 11.68 1.45
N GLU A 72 4.95 11.93 2.72
CA GLU A 72 5.50 13.18 3.25
C GLU A 72 6.27 12.90 4.55
N GLY A 73 7.37 13.61 4.79
CA GLY A 73 8.20 13.41 5.98
C GLY A 73 9.02 12.11 5.96
N ASP A 74 9.54 11.76 7.14
CA ASP A 74 10.52 10.69 7.34
C ASP A 74 10.04 9.77 8.49
N LEU A 75 9.92 8.48 8.20
CA LEU A 75 9.51 7.44 9.15
C LEU A 75 10.75 6.66 9.61
N GLN A 76 10.99 6.55 10.91
CA GLN A 76 12.04 5.70 11.46
C GLN A 76 11.45 4.36 11.88
N HIS A 77 12.02 3.28 11.35
CA HIS A 77 11.72 1.90 11.72
C HIS A 77 12.81 1.34 12.64
N GLU A 78 12.40 0.55 13.62
CA GLU A 78 13.28 -0.28 14.46
C GLU A 78 12.61 -1.64 14.71
N ASP A 79 13.35 -2.74 14.57
CA ASP A 79 12.83 -4.09 14.82
C ASP A 79 13.72 -4.97 15.71
N SER A 80 13.17 -6.11 16.11
CA SER A 80 13.85 -7.10 16.96
C SER A 80 14.98 -7.86 16.30
N MET A 81 15.18 -7.74 14.98
CA MET A 81 16.37 -8.27 14.29
C MET A 81 17.56 -7.29 14.38
N GLY A 82 17.32 -6.09 14.92
CA GLY A 82 18.33 -5.05 15.08
C GLY A 82 18.40 -4.07 13.90
N ASN A 83 17.45 -4.12 12.96
CA ASN A 83 17.41 -3.14 11.88
C ASN A 83 16.95 -1.79 12.45
N VAL A 84 17.62 -0.72 12.04
CA VAL A 84 17.21 0.66 12.27
C VAL A 84 17.34 1.41 10.95
N ALA A 85 16.24 1.94 10.46
CA ALA A 85 16.19 2.58 9.14
C ALA A 85 15.33 3.84 9.16
N VAL A 86 15.63 4.77 8.27
CA VAL A 86 14.76 5.92 7.99
C VAL A 86 14.22 5.75 6.58
N ILE A 87 12.91 5.69 6.47
CA ILE A 87 12.13 5.47 5.25
C ILE A 87 11.56 6.84 4.85
N LYS A 88 11.93 7.31 3.66
CA LYS A 88 11.59 8.65 3.17
C LYS A 88 10.69 8.57 1.94
N LYS A 89 10.18 9.72 1.49
CA LYS A 89 9.45 9.79 0.22
C LYS A 89 10.33 9.28 -0.92
N GLY A 90 9.80 8.33 -1.70
CA GLY A 90 10.52 7.63 -2.77
C GLY A 90 11.04 6.26 -2.34
N ASP A 91 11.14 6.01 -1.04
CA ASP A 91 11.48 4.69 -0.52
C ASP A 91 10.26 3.77 -0.46
N ILE A 92 10.51 2.49 -0.65
CA ILE A 92 9.55 1.42 -0.42
C ILE A 92 10.20 0.48 0.58
N GLN A 93 9.57 0.32 1.74
CA GLN A 93 10.03 -0.58 2.77
C GLN A 93 9.07 -1.75 2.89
N VAL A 94 9.63 -2.95 3.11
CA VAL A 94 8.87 -4.14 3.41
C VAL A 94 9.48 -4.93 4.56
N MET A 95 8.61 -5.52 5.36
CA MET A 95 8.94 -6.43 6.45
C MET A 95 8.05 -7.67 6.33
N SER A 96 8.66 -8.84 6.18
CA SER A 96 7.95 -10.12 6.32
C SER A 96 8.03 -10.54 7.79
N ALA A 97 6.89 -10.59 8.48
CA ALA A 97 6.86 -10.92 9.90
C ALA A 97 7.22 -12.39 10.18
N GLY A 98 6.90 -13.30 9.26
CA GLY A 98 7.32 -14.70 9.34
C GLY A 98 6.91 -15.38 10.65
N THR A 99 7.86 -16.07 11.30
CA THR A 99 7.71 -16.70 12.63
C THR A 99 7.43 -15.72 13.78
N GLY A 100 7.41 -14.42 13.51
CA GLY A 100 7.13 -13.36 14.47
C GLY A 100 8.24 -12.32 14.54
N ILE A 101 7.84 -11.05 14.61
CA ILE A 101 8.75 -9.92 14.78
C ILE A 101 8.12 -8.86 15.70
N TYR A 102 8.94 -8.19 16.50
CA TYR A 102 8.54 -6.96 17.19
C TYR A 102 9.16 -5.77 16.47
N HIS A 103 8.38 -4.72 16.26
CA HIS A 103 8.88 -3.49 15.66
C HIS A 103 8.21 -2.25 16.23
N SER A 104 8.78 -1.10 15.92
CA SER A 104 8.25 0.22 16.24
C SER A 104 8.55 1.19 15.11
N GLU A 105 7.63 2.13 14.90
CA GLU A 105 7.71 3.10 13.82
C GLU A 105 7.44 4.50 14.39
N TYR A 106 8.38 5.42 14.23
CA TYR A 106 8.31 6.78 14.77
C TYR A 106 8.51 7.83 13.69
N ASN A 107 7.81 8.95 13.81
CA ASN A 107 8.14 10.12 13.01
C ASN A 107 9.53 10.63 13.41
N LYS A 108 10.48 10.55 12.48
CA LYS A 108 11.87 10.97 12.70
C LYS A 108 12.01 12.48 12.86
N ASN A 109 11.03 13.24 12.39
CA ASN A 109 11.07 14.68 12.33
C ASN A 109 10.71 15.32 13.67
N ASN A 110 11.35 16.45 13.95
CA ASN A 110 11.17 17.17 15.21
C ASN A 110 10.09 18.24 15.15
N ASP A 111 9.72 18.67 13.95
CA ASP A 111 8.95 19.88 13.66
C ASP A 111 7.92 19.72 12.54
N GLN A 112 7.86 18.56 11.87
CA GLN A 112 6.89 18.27 10.82
C GLN A 112 6.21 16.90 11.00
N LEU A 113 5.04 16.77 10.40
CA LEU A 113 4.28 15.51 10.33
C LEU A 113 4.97 14.52 9.39
N VAL A 114 4.69 13.23 9.57
CA VAL A 114 4.94 12.20 8.55
C VAL A 114 3.59 11.66 8.07
N LYS A 115 3.46 11.46 6.76
CA LYS A 115 2.30 10.83 6.13
C LYS A 115 2.76 9.63 5.34
N PHE A 116 2.11 8.49 5.50
CA PHE A 116 2.51 7.26 4.82
C PHE A 116 1.33 6.31 4.66
N LEU A 117 1.46 5.40 3.69
CA LEU A 117 0.57 4.25 3.60
C LEU A 117 1.17 3.09 4.36
N GLN A 118 0.36 2.45 5.19
CA GLN A 118 0.67 1.21 5.88
C GLN A 118 -0.20 0.10 5.27
N ILE A 119 0.44 -0.80 4.54
CA ILE A 119 -0.23 -1.80 3.71
C ILE A 119 0.16 -3.20 4.19
N TRP A 120 -0.84 -4.04 4.45
CA TRP A 120 -0.59 -5.42 4.87
C TRP A 120 -1.16 -6.39 3.86
N VAL A 121 -0.36 -7.38 3.49
CA VAL A 121 -0.72 -8.46 2.57
C VAL A 121 -0.54 -9.80 3.27
N PHE A 122 -1.58 -10.64 3.21
CA PHE A 122 -1.46 -12.01 3.68
C PHE A 122 -0.40 -12.75 2.87
N PRO A 123 0.59 -13.41 3.51
CA PRO A 123 1.57 -14.19 2.79
C PRO A 123 0.95 -15.50 2.27
N ASN A 124 1.51 -16.05 1.21
CA ASN A 124 1.23 -17.40 0.71
C ASN A 124 2.13 -18.47 1.34
N LYS A 125 3.08 -18.07 2.19
CA LYS A 125 3.95 -18.95 2.97
C LYS A 125 3.96 -18.49 4.40
N ARG A 126 3.61 -19.40 5.30
CA ARG A 126 3.67 -19.17 6.74
C ARG A 126 5.04 -19.56 7.30
N ASP A 127 5.35 -19.00 8.46
CA ASP A 127 6.49 -19.36 9.31
C ASP A 127 7.83 -19.26 8.58
N VAL A 128 7.91 -18.35 7.60
CA VAL A 128 9.15 -17.96 6.95
C VAL A 128 10.06 -17.25 7.94
N THR A 129 11.36 -17.22 7.67
CA THR A 129 12.29 -16.41 8.46
C THR A 129 11.90 -14.93 8.35
N PRO A 130 11.75 -14.21 9.47
CA PRO A 130 11.50 -12.78 9.43
C PRO A 130 12.58 -12.06 8.62
N ARG A 131 12.17 -11.06 7.84
CA ARG A 131 13.11 -10.27 7.03
C ARG A 131 12.65 -8.84 6.87
N TYR A 132 13.62 -8.00 6.51
CA TYR A 132 13.45 -6.59 6.22
C TYR A 132 14.11 -6.29 4.88
N ASP A 133 13.49 -5.42 4.09
CA ASP A 133 14.06 -4.89 2.86
C ASP A 133 13.58 -3.45 2.63
N GLN A 134 14.42 -2.64 1.98
CA GLN A 134 14.12 -1.26 1.64
C GLN A 134 14.88 -0.87 0.38
N ILE A 135 14.18 -0.25 -0.57
CA ILE A 135 14.79 0.35 -1.75
C ILE A 135 14.41 1.83 -1.85
N SER A 136 15.25 2.61 -2.52
CA SER A 136 14.95 3.99 -2.91
C SER A 136 14.68 4.05 -4.41
N LEU A 137 13.50 4.53 -4.78
CA LEU A 137 13.11 4.73 -6.17
C LEU A 137 13.05 6.23 -6.48
N ASN A 138 13.56 6.62 -7.64
CA ASN A 138 13.47 8.01 -8.07
C ASN A 138 12.04 8.33 -8.56
N PRO A 139 11.31 9.28 -7.94
CA PRO A 139 9.96 9.63 -8.38
C PRO A 139 9.88 10.15 -9.83
N ALA A 140 10.97 10.69 -10.40
CA ALA A 140 10.97 11.07 -11.81
C ALA A 140 10.80 9.86 -12.74
N ASP A 141 11.17 8.66 -12.29
CA ASP A 141 11.08 7.42 -13.08
C ASP A 141 9.66 6.85 -13.15
N ARG A 142 8.65 7.51 -12.58
CA ARG A 142 7.24 7.11 -12.73
C ARG A 142 6.38 8.15 -13.47
N HIS A 143 7.01 9.16 -14.07
CA HIS A 143 6.30 10.17 -14.86
C HIS A 143 5.70 9.54 -16.13
N ASN A 144 4.37 9.62 -16.27
CA ASN A 144 3.56 9.04 -17.33
C ASN A 144 3.82 7.53 -17.59
N LYS A 145 4.26 6.80 -16.56
CA LYS A 145 4.46 5.36 -16.60
C LYS A 145 4.17 4.72 -15.26
N LEU A 146 3.78 3.45 -15.30
CA LEU A 146 3.61 2.63 -14.10
C LEU A 146 4.98 2.04 -13.73
N GLN A 147 5.53 2.45 -12.58
CA GLN A 147 6.77 1.90 -12.04
C GLN A 147 6.42 0.75 -11.08
N GLN A 148 6.97 -0.44 -11.32
CA GLN A 148 6.85 -1.55 -10.37
C GLN A 148 7.66 -1.25 -9.11
N ILE A 149 7.07 -1.51 -7.95
CA ILE A 149 7.69 -1.23 -6.65
C ILE A 149 7.75 -2.45 -5.74
N LEU A 150 6.96 -3.48 -6.04
CA LEU A 150 6.88 -4.71 -5.28
C LEU A 150 6.50 -5.88 -6.19
N SER A 151 7.06 -7.06 -5.93
CA SER A 151 6.81 -8.30 -6.68
C SER A 151 6.85 -9.55 -5.77
N PRO A 152 6.53 -10.77 -6.27
CA PRO A 152 6.73 -12.02 -5.54
C PRO A 152 8.19 -12.52 -5.55
N SER A 153 9.10 -11.87 -6.26
CA SER A 153 10.43 -12.40 -6.60
C SER A 153 11.54 -11.44 -6.26
N ALA A 154 12.59 -11.94 -5.60
CA ALA A 154 13.80 -11.17 -5.30
C ALA A 154 14.61 -10.80 -6.56
N ASP A 155 14.34 -11.46 -7.70
CA ASP A 155 15.03 -11.24 -8.98
C ASP A 155 14.25 -10.31 -9.93
N ASP A 156 13.18 -9.66 -9.46
CA ASP A 156 12.32 -8.75 -10.22
C ASP A 156 12.40 -7.31 -9.66
N GLU A 157 11.81 -6.34 -10.35
CA GLU A 157 11.84 -4.93 -9.94
C GLU A 157 11.09 -4.69 -8.62
N GLY A 158 11.66 -3.83 -7.78
CA GLY A 158 11.05 -3.45 -6.50
C GLY A 158 11.59 -4.24 -5.32
N VAL A 159 10.94 -4.06 -4.16
CA VAL A 159 11.10 -5.03 -3.06
C VAL A 159 10.32 -6.29 -3.40
N TRP A 160 10.58 -7.39 -2.71
CA TRP A 160 9.81 -8.62 -2.90
C TRP A 160 8.99 -8.97 -1.66
N ILE A 161 7.97 -9.83 -1.80
CA ILE A 161 7.19 -10.41 -0.68
C ILE A 161 6.84 -11.88 -0.89
N HIS A 162 6.44 -12.55 0.17
CA HIS A 162 5.90 -13.92 0.12
C HIS A 162 4.42 -13.93 -0.30
N GLN A 163 4.07 -13.34 -1.45
CA GLN A 163 2.74 -13.44 -2.05
C GLN A 163 2.83 -13.18 -3.55
N ASN A 164 1.96 -13.82 -4.35
CA ASN A 164 1.84 -13.58 -5.79
C ASN A 164 1.18 -12.22 -6.06
N ALA A 165 1.84 -11.15 -5.65
CA ALA A 165 1.33 -9.79 -5.71
C ALA A 165 2.36 -8.85 -6.33
N TRP A 166 1.85 -7.84 -7.04
CA TRP A 166 2.66 -6.83 -7.71
C TRP A 166 2.08 -5.45 -7.46
N PHE A 167 2.91 -4.52 -6.95
CA PHE A 167 2.47 -3.15 -6.77
C PHE A 167 3.14 -2.24 -7.79
N HIS A 168 2.37 -1.29 -8.31
CA HIS A 168 2.86 -0.28 -9.24
C HIS A 168 2.39 1.11 -8.81
N ILE A 169 3.25 2.10 -8.93
CA ILE A 169 2.91 3.49 -8.68
C ILE A 169 3.16 4.33 -9.93
N GLY A 170 2.30 5.30 -10.19
CA GLY A 170 2.39 6.15 -11.36
C GLY A 170 2.07 7.60 -11.03
N HIS A 171 2.78 8.53 -11.69
CA HIS A 171 2.48 9.97 -11.68
C HIS A 171 2.18 10.37 -13.12
N PHE A 172 0.94 10.74 -13.40
CA PHE A 172 0.46 10.99 -14.76
C PHE A 172 0.03 12.44 -14.92
N ASP A 173 0.37 13.03 -16.06
CA ASP A 173 -0.16 14.33 -16.48
C ASP A 173 -1.63 14.19 -16.91
N ALA A 174 -2.37 15.30 -16.89
CA ALA A 174 -3.76 15.32 -17.30
C ALA A 174 -3.96 14.84 -18.75
N GLY A 175 -4.93 13.96 -18.96
CA GLY A 175 -5.30 13.36 -20.23
C GLY A 175 -4.44 12.15 -20.65
N VAL A 176 -3.36 11.85 -19.92
CA VAL A 176 -2.51 10.70 -20.24
C VAL A 176 -3.22 9.40 -19.83
N LYS A 177 -3.10 8.40 -20.70
CA LYS A 177 -3.69 7.08 -20.52
C LYS A 177 -2.62 6.04 -20.22
N ALA A 178 -2.99 5.05 -19.43
CA ALA A 178 -2.20 3.86 -19.20
C ALA A 178 -3.09 2.62 -19.29
N GLU A 179 -2.48 1.51 -19.67
CA GLU A 179 -3.07 0.18 -19.53
C GLU A 179 -2.24 -0.57 -18.49
N TYR A 180 -2.92 -1.28 -17.59
CA TYR A 180 -2.28 -2.21 -16.67
C TYR A 180 -2.78 -3.62 -16.95
N THR A 181 -1.87 -4.50 -17.37
CA THR A 181 -2.15 -5.94 -17.52
C THR A 181 -2.00 -6.62 -16.16
N ILE A 182 -3.03 -7.33 -15.73
CA ILE A 182 -3.01 -8.10 -14.49
C ILE A 182 -1.98 -9.23 -14.63
N LYS A 183 -1.16 -9.40 -13.60
CA LYS A 183 0.02 -10.28 -13.64
C LYS A 183 -0.32 -11.77 -13.50
N ASP A 184 -1.43 -12.08 -12.85
CA ASP A 184 -1.95 -13.44 -12.67
C ASP A 184 -3.48 -13.45 -12.85
N GLN A 185 -4.02 -14.43 -13.56
CA GLN A 185 -5.46 -14.55 -13.85
C GLN A 185 -6.32 -14.70 -12.59
N ASP A 186 -5.76 -15.22 -11.49
CA ASP A 186 -6.45 -15.40 -10.22
C ASP A 186 -6.39 -14.13 -9.32
N ASN A 187 -5.75 -13.07 -9.81
CA ASN A 187 -5.62 -11.81 -9.11
C ASN A 187 -6.72 -10.81 -9.47
N GLY A 188 -6.87 -9.83 -8.58
CA GLY A 188 -7.58 -8.59 -8.83
C GLY A 188 -6.68 -7.43 -8.48
N VAL A 189 -7.00 -6.25 -9.00
CA VAL A 189 -6.25 -5.02 -8.74
C VAL A 189 -7.07 -4.10 -7.85
N TYR A 190 -6.48 -3.71 -6.73
CA TYR A 190 -6.97 -2.60 -5.92
C TYR A 190 -6.18 -1.33 -6.26
N ALA A 191 -6.81 -0.38 -6.95
CA ALA A 191 -6.23 0.92 -7.21
C ALA A 191 -6.60 1.90 -6.09
N PHE A 192 -5.65 2.67 -5.59
CA PHE A 192 -5.83 3.71 -4.60
C PHE A 192 -5.28 5.03 -5.12
N ILE A 193 -6.13 6.05 -5.22
CA ILE A 193 -5.76 7.34 -5.78
C ILE A 193 -5.03 8.15 -4.72
N LEU A 194 -3.78 8.51 -4.97
CA LEU A 194 -2.98 9.30 -4.02
C LEU A 194 -3.31 10.78 -4.12
N SER A 195 -3.47 11.28 -5.35
CA SER A 195 -3.81 12.67 -5.65
C SER A 195 -4.48 12.77 -7.03
N GLY A 196 -5.15 13.89 -7.29
CA GLY A 196 -5.83 14.13 -8.57
C GLY A 196 -7.10 13.31 -8.76
N ASN A 197 -7.57 13.27 -10.01
CA ASN A 197 -8.73 12.51 -10.45
C ASN A 197 -8.33 11.53 -11.56
N VAL A 198 -8.84 10.30 -11.47
CA VAL A 198 -8.53 9.21 -12.40
C VAL A 198 -9.82 8.49 -12.77
N SER A 199 -9.94 8.14 -14.05
CA SER A 199 -10.97 7.24 -14.55
C SER A 199 -10.37 5.86 -14.81
N ILE A 200 -10.90 4.82 -14.15
CA ILE A 200 -10.46 3.42 -14.31
C ILE A 200 -11.64 2.59 -14.79
N ASN A 201 -11.52 1.96 -15.96
CA ASN A 201 -12.59 1.19 -16.62
C ASN A 201 -13.92 1.97 -16.68
N GLY A 202 -13.87 3.29 -16.88
CA GLY A 202 -15.04 4.17 -16.94
C GLY A 202 -15.58 4.67 -15.58
N HIS A 203 -14.98 4.27 -14.45
CA HIS A 203 -15.32 4.77 -13.13
C HIS A 203 -14.43 5.95 -12.72
N SER A 204 -15.05 7.10 -12.42
CA SER A 204 -14.33 8.28 -11.95
C SER A 204 -14.05 8.23 -10.45
N LEU A 205 -12.80 8.47 -10.09
CA LEU A 205 -12.24 8.38 -8.75
C LEU A 205 -11.48 9.66 -8.44
N SER A 206 -11.67 10.18 -7.23
CA SER A 206 -10.95 11.35 -6.71
C SER A 206 -9.87 10.94 -5.72
N ALA A 207 -9.03 11.88 -5.31
CA ALA A 207 -8.00 11.67 -4.30
C ALA A 207 -8.53 10.89 -3.08
N ARG A 208 -7.79 9.84 -2.71
CA ARG A 208 -8.06 8.87 -1.63
C ARG A 208 -9.27 7.95 -1.83
N ASP A 209 -9.91 7.97 -3.00
CA ASP A 209 -10.80 6.88 -3.38
C ASP A 209 -9.99 5.61 -3.69
N GLY A 210 -10.61 4.46 -3.48
CA GLY A 210 -10.12 3.17 -3.93
C GLY A 210 -11.13 2.45 -4.82
N ILE A 211 -10.64 1.60 -5.72
CA ILE A 211 -11.44 0.71 -6.54
C ILE A 211 -10.76 -0.67 -6.61
N GLY A 212 -11.50 -1.73 -6.31
CA GLY A 212 -11.09 -3.11 -6.56
C GLY A 212 -11.74 -3.62 -7.84
N ILE A 213 -10.96 -4.23 -8.75
CA ILE A 213 -11.44 -4.81 -10.01
C ILE A 213 -10.85 -6.21 -10.18
N TRP A 214 -11.67 -7.20 -10.52
CA TRP A 214 -11.24 -8.58 -10.77
C TRP A 214 -12.10 -9.25 -11.86
N GLU A 215 -11.77 -10.48 -12.27
CA GLU A 215 -12.38 -11.16 -13.43
C GLU A 215 -12.20 -10.37 -14.75
N THR A 216 -11.00 -9.82 -14.95
CA THR A 216 -10.56 -9.09 -16.15
C THR A 216 -9.07 -9.35 -16.37
N ASP A 217 -8.57 -9.15 -17.60
CA ASP A 217 -7.14 -9.29 -17.90
C ASP A 217 -6.37 -7.98 -17.73
N LYS A 218 -7.09 -6.84 -17.72
CA LYS A 218 -6.49 -5.51 -17.72
C LYS A 218 -7.39 -4.43 -17.12
N LEU A 219 -6.75 -3.29 -16.81
CA LEU A 219 -7.38 -2.02 -16.45
C LEU A 219 -6.99 -0.95 -17.47
N ASP A 220 -7.98 -0.24 -17.98
CA ASP A 220 -7.82 0.98 -18.77
C ASP A 220 -7.91 2.19 -17.83
N ILE A 221 -6.83 2.98 -17.77
CA ILE A 221 -6.66 4.08 -16.82
C ILE A 221 -6.49 5.38 -17.60
N THR A 222 -7.20 6.44 -17.20
CA THR A 222 -7.04 7.80 -17.71
C THR A 222 -6.87 8.76 -16.54
N ALA A 223 -5.79 9.52 -16.51
CA ALA A 223 -5.60 10.60 -15.54
C ALA A 223 -6.42 11.81 -16.01
N ASP A 224 -7.56 12.09 -15.35
CA ASP A 224 -8.45 13.19 -15.75
C ASP A 224 -7.86 14.56 -15.37
N THR A 225 -7.02 14.58 -14.33
CA THR A 225 -6.12 15.68 -13.97
C THR A 225 -4.69 15.15 -13.87
N GLU A 226 -3.72 16.01 -13.54
CA GLU A 226 -2.47 15.49 -12.97
C GLU A 226 -2.82 14.63 -11.73
N ALA A 227 -2.33 13.40 -11.69
CA ALA A 227 -2.74 12.41 -10.72
C ALA A 227 -1.61 11.44 -10.37
N GLU A 228 -1.55 11.05 -9.10
CA GLU A 228 -0.68 9.98 -8.61
C GLU A 228 -1.56 8.86 -8.04
N PHE A 229 -1.25 7.61 -8.36
CA PHE A 229 -2.05 6.47 -7.90
C PHE A 229 -1.21 5.21 -7.73
N LEU A 230 -1.65 4.34 -6.83
CA LEU A 230 -1.06 3.05 -6.50
C LEU A 230 -1.97 1.94 -6.99
N LEU A 231 -1.43 0.97 -7.74
CA LEU A 231 -2.10 -0.27 -8.13
C LEU A 231 -1.54 -1.41 -7.29
N MET A 232 -2.41 -2.18 -6.66
CA MET A 232 -2.06 -3.37 -5.87
C MET A 232 -2.73 -4.58 -6.50
N ASP A 233 -1.99 -5.28 -7.35
CA ASP A 233 -2.38 -6.55 -7.98
C ASP A 233 -2.13 -7.69 -6.98
N VAL A 234 -3.20 -8.33 -6.50
CA VAL A 234 -3.16 -9.33 -5.43
C VAL A 234 -4.09 -10.51 -5.70
N PRO A 235 -3.78 -11.72 -5.18
CA PRO A 235 -4.67 -12.86 -5.35
C PRO A 235 -6.03 -12.64 -4.71
N MET A 236 -7.10 -13.00 -5.42
CA MET A 236 -8.47 -12.87 -4.90
C MET A 236 -8.84 -13.94 -3.88
N THR A 237 -8.04 -15.00 -3.78
CA THR A 237 -8.19 -16.05 -2.77
C THR A 237 -6.99 -16.06 -1.83
N VAL A 238 -7.28 -16.09 -0.53
CA VAL A 238 -6.25 -16.24 0.51
C VAL A 238 -6.22 -17.70 0.93
N ARG A 239 -5.09 -18.36 0.70
CA ARG A 239 -4.82 -19.69 1.27
C ARG A 239 -3.91 -19.45 2.47
N LEU A 240 -4.51 -19.44 3.66
CA LEU A 240 -3.80 -19.38 4.94
C LEU A 240 -3.19 -20.74 5.26
#